data_AF-A0A822YMP3-F1
#
_entry.id   AF-A0A822YMP3-F1
#
_cell.length_a   1.000
_cell.length_b   1.000
_cell.length_c   1.000
_cell.angle_alpha   90.00
_cell.angle_beta   90.00
_cell.angle_gamma   90.00
#
_symmetry.space_group_name_H-M   'P 1'
#
loop_
_entity.id
_entity.type
_entity.pdbx_description
1 polymer ?
#
loop_
_entity_poly.entity_id
_entity_poly.type
_entity_poly.pdbx_seq_one_letter_code
_entity_poly.pdbx_strand_id
1 'polypeptide(L)'
;MSTNSTTSTSGGGVGGGAVGGGGGGGGGGGPCGACKFLRRKCVSGCIFAPYFDSEQGAAHFAAVHKVFGASNVSKLLLHIPVHKRLDAVVTICYEAQSRLRDPVYGCVAHIFALQQQCSKEKNSRRRLVSFLGIRVLFSAVVF
;
A
#
# COMPACT_ATOMS: atom_id res chain seq x y z
N MET A 1 -39.14 0.49 -4.14
CA MET A 1 -37.84 0.81 -4.77
C MET A 1 -36.86 -0.26 -4.27
N SER A 2 -36.91 -1.50 -4.76
CA SER A 2 -36.10 -2.01 -5.89
C SER A 2 -34.66 -1.46 -5.81
N THR A 3 -33.59 -2.24 -5.63
CA THR A 3 -33.24 -3.46 -6.36
C THR A 3 -32.27 -4.37 -5.59
N ASN A 4 -32.54 -5.67 -5.67
CA ASN A 4 -31.64 -6.78 -5.44
C ASN A 4 -30.44 -6.70 -6.40
N SER A 5 -29.21 -6.97 -5.94
CA SER A 5 -28.04 -7.10 -6.82
C SER A 5 -27.45 -8.50 -6.73
N THR A 6 -27.72 -9.24 -7.79
CA THR A 6 -27.18 -10.51 -8.22
C THR A 6 -25.65 -10.44 -8.31
N THR A 7 -24.94 -11.44 -7.79
CA THR A 7 -23.73 -11.96 -8.47
C THR A 7 -23.66 -13.46 -8.24
N SER A 8 -24.11 -14.15 -9.27
CA SER A 8 -23.94 -15.57 -9.52
C SER A 8 -22.49 -15.83 -9.95
N THR A 9 -21.82 -16.78 -9.30
CA THR A 9 -20.91 -17.68 -10.00
C THR A 9 -21.01 -19.05 -9.33
N SER A 10 -21.91 -19.86 -9.87
CA SER A 10 -21.95 -21.30 -9.71
C SER A 10 -20.84 -21.93 -10.54
N GLY A 11 -20.20 -22.97 -10.00
CA GLY A 11 -19.21 -23.78 -10.71
C GLY A 11 -18.72 -24.92 -9.85
N GLY A 12 -19.39 -26.07 -9.97
CA GLY A 12 -19.06 -27.33 -9.30
C GLY A 12 -17.69 -27.90 -9.71
N GLY A 13 -17.21 -28.83 -8.88
CA GLY A 13 -15.82 -29.31 -8.90
C GLY A 13 -15.45 -30.29 -10.01
N VAL A 14 -14.14 -30.55 -10.07
CA VAL A 14 -13.54 -31.81 -10.52
C VAL A 14 -12.26 -32.03 -9.71
N GLY A 15 -12.09 -33.24 -9.19
CA GLY A 15 -10.80 -33.73 -8.71
C GLY A 15 -9.87 -34.02 -9.89
N GLY A 16 -8.57 -34.11 -9.63
CA GLY A 16 -7.62 -34.61 -10.62
C GLY A 16 -6.16 -34.29 -10.32
N GLY A 17 -5.41 -35.33 -9.95
CA GLY A 17 -4.05 -35.55 -10.48
C GLY A 17 -2.91 -34.78 -9.83
N ALA A 18 -2.36 -35.35 -8.76
CA ALA A 18 -0.95 -35.15 -8.44
C ALA A 18 -0.09 -35.99 -9.39
N VAL A 19 0.73 -35.36 -10.24
CA VAL A 19 2.00 -35.92 -10.75
C VAL A 19 2.92 -34.79 -11.28
N GLY A 20 4.15 -34.77 -10.75
CA GLY A 20 5.39 -34.70 -11.53
C GLY A 20 5.93 -33.37 -12.07
N GLY A 21 7.00 -32.87 -11.42
CA GLY A 21 8.33 -32.80 -12.09
C GLY A 21 8.88 -31.44 -12.59
N GLY A 22 9.94 -30.96 -11.91
CA GLY A 22 11.10 -30.18 -12.43
C GLY A 22 10.88 -28.69 -12.74
N GLY A 23 11.71 -27.72 -12.38
CA GLY A 23 12.99 -27.53 -11.68
C GLY A 23 13.18 -25.98 -11.70
N GLY A 24 13.59 -25.26 -10.67
CA GLY A 24 14.85 -25.28 -9.92
C GLY A 24 15.13 -23.81 -9.53
N GLY A 25 15.61 -23.57 -8.30
CA GLY A 25 16.20 -22.29 -7.88
C GLY A 25 15.43 -21.45 -6.85
N GLY A 26 15.65 -21.72 -5.57
CA GLY A 26 15.75 -20.67 -4.53
C GLY A 26 14.58 -20.47 -3.55
N GLY A 27 14.49 -21.33 -2.53
CA GLY A 27 14.05 -20.96 -1.16
C GLY A 27 12.55 -21.03 -0.80
N GLY A 28 12.12 -22.13 -0.16
CA GLY A 28 10.85 -22.25 0.59
C GLY A 28 9.62 -22.59 -0.27
N GLY A 29 9.33 -23.88 -0.44
CA GLY A 29 8.41 -24.47 -1.43
C GLY A 29 6.90 -24.17 -1.31
N GLY A 30 6.49 -22.95 -0.95
CA GLY A 30 5.11 -22.50 -0.91
C GLY A 30 4.80 -21.41 -1.95
N PRO A 31 3.51 -21.18 -2.28
CA PRO A 31 3.11 -20.04 -3.09
C PRO A 31 3.43 -18.72 -2.37
N CYS A 32 3.83 -17.69 -3.12
CA CYS A 32 4.00 -16.34 -2.56
C CYS A 32 2.68 -15.80 -1.98
N GLY A 33 2.74 -14.76 -1.14
CA GLY A 33 1.57 -14.20 -0.46
C GLY A 33 0.42 -13.83 -1.41
N ALA A 34 0.76 -13.29 -2.59
CA ALA A 34 -0.20 -12.99 -3.64
C ALA A 34 -0.87 -14.25 -4.21
N CYS A 35 -0.08 -15.25 -4.62
CA CYS A 35 -0.62 -16.49 -5.20
C CYS A 35 -1.41 -17.31 -4.17
N LYS A 36 -1.01 -17.25 -2.89
CA LYS A 36 -1.74 -17.82 -1.76
C LYS A 36 -3.12 -17.15 -1.61
N PHE A 37 -3.18 -15.82 -1.68
CA PHE A 37 -4.45 -15.08 -1.65
C PHE A 37 -5.34 -15.38 -2.87
N LEU A 38 -4.77 -15.41 -4.08
CA LEU A 38 -5.49 -15.74 -5.31
C LEU A 38 -5.86 -17.24 -5.44
N ARG A 39 -5.37 -18.10 -4.55
CA ARG A 39 -5.54 -19.56 -4.61
C ARG A 39 -5.14 -20.16 -5.96
N ARG A 40 -4.02 -19.67 -6.53
CA ARG A 40 -3.48 -20.12 -7.84
C ARG A 40 -2.06 -20.65 -7.71
N LYS A 41 -1.62 -21.44 -8.71
CA LYS A 41 -0.25 -21.96 -8.77
C LYS A 41 0.75 -20.83 -8.94
N CYS A 42 1.79 -20.79 -8.09
CA CYS A 42 2.89 -19.85 -8.21
C CYS A 42 3.96 -20.45 -9.15
N VAL A 43 4.25 -19.76 -10.26
CA VAL A 43 5.24 -20.18 -11.26
C VAL A 43 6.60 -19.50 -11.03
N SER A 44 7.67 -20.11 -11.53
CA SER A 44 9.00 -19.48 -11.60
C SER A 44 8.92 -18.25 -12.51
N GLY A 45 9.15 -17.07 -11.95
CA GLY A 45 8.93 -15.78 -12.63
C GLY A 45 7.67 -15.03 -12.22
N CYS A 46 6.97 -15.45 -11.16
CA CYS A 46 5.86 -14.69 -10.59
C CYS A 46 6.31 -13.27 -10.20
N ILE A 47 5.73 -12.24 -10.84
CA ILE A 47 6.04 -10.83 -10.57
C ILE A 47 5.80 -10.42 -9.11
N PHE A 48 4.94 -11.13 -8.39
CA PHE A 48 4.61 -10.83 -7.00
C PHE A 48 5.50 -11.56 -5.99
N ALA A 49 6.20 -12.62 -6.40
CA ALA A 49 6.99 -13.44 -5.49
C ALA A 49 8.13 -12.68 -4.77
N PRO A 50 8.85 -11.75 -5.42
CA PRO A 50 9.90 -10.98 -4.75
C PRO A 50 9.39 -9.98 -3.70
N TYR A 51 8.09 -9.68 -3.70
CA TYR A 51 7.53 -8.57 -2.92
C TYR A 51 6.51 -9.00 -1.86
N PHE A 52 5.90 -10.18 -2.01
CA PHE A 52 4.88 -10.70 -1.10
C PHE A 52 5.31 -12.07 -0.56
N ASP A 53 5.78 -12.09 0.68
CA ASP A 53 6.12 -13.27 1.45
C ASP A 53 4.87 -14.12 1.79
N SER A 54 5.08 -15.37 2.22
CA SER A 54 3.98 -16.33 2.45
C SER A 54 3.19 -16.11 3.74
N GLU A 55 3.79 -15.43 4.73
CA GLU A 55 3.20 -15.18 6.05
C GLU A 55 2.42 -13.87 6.05
N GLN A 56 3.10 -12.73 5.93
CA GLN A 56 2.46 -11.41 6.01
C GLN A 56 1.93 -10.94 4.65
N GLY A 57 2.54 -11.40 3.56
CA GLY A 57 2.24 -10.95 2.21
C GLY A 57 0.83 -11.27 1.73
N ALA A 58 0.16 -12.30 2.26
CA ALA A 58 -1.24 -12.58 1.90
C ALA A 58 -2.20 -11.49 2.42
N ALA A 59 -1.99 -11.00 3.64
CA ALA A 59 -2.79 -9.93 4.22
C ALA A 59 -2.53 -8.59 3.52
N HIS A 60 -1.27 -8.26 3.24
CA HIS A 60 -0.91 -7.07 2.49
C HIS A 60 -1.47 -7.11 1.06
N PHE A 61 -1.38 -8.26 0.39
CA PHE A 61 -1.91 -8.42 -0.95
C PHE A 61 -3.44 -8.31 -1.00
N ALA A 62 -4.15 -8.75 0.05
CA ALA A 62 -5.60 -8.58 0.12
C ALA A 62 -6.03 -7.10 0.03
N ALA A 63 -5.31 -6.21 0.72
CA ALA A 63 -5.58 -4.78 0.66
C ALA A 63 -5.34 -4.21 -0.74
N VAL A 64 -4.18 -4.55 -1.31
CA VAL A 64 -3.79 -4.13 -2.66
C VAL A 64 -4.77 -4.62 -3.71
N HIS A 65 -5.19 -5.89 -3.61
CA HIS A 65 -6.17 -6.49 -4.50
C HIS A 65 -7.53 -5.79 -4.41
N LYS A 66 -7.98 -5.46 -3.19
CA LYS A 66 -9.27 -4.80 -2.98
C LYS A 66 -9.33 -3.38 -3.53
N VAL A 67 -8.21 -2.64 -3.47
CA VAL A 67 -8.16 -1.23 -3.88
C VAL A 67 -7.78 -1.06 -5.35
N PHE A 68 -6.74 -1.75 -5.80
CA PHE A 68 -6.18 -1.58 -7.14
C PHE A 68 -6.50 -2.75 -8.06
N GLY A 69 -6.65 -3.96 -7.52
CA GLY A 69 -6.80 -5.19 -8.29
C GLY A 69 -5.46 -5.76 -8.77
N ALA A 70 -5.36 -7.09 -8.84
CA ALA A 70 -4.13 -7.78 -9.22
C ALA A 70 -3.60 -7.38 -10.61
N SER A 71 -4.50 -7.23 -11.59
CA SER A 71 -4.12 -6.91 -12.97
C SER A 71 -3.53 -5.51 -13.11
N ASN A 72 -4.09 -4.52 -12.40
CA ASN A 72 -3.60 -3.15 -12.46
C ASN A 72 -2.23 -3.03 -11.81
N VAL A 73 -2.03 -3.70 -10.67
CA VAL A 73 -0.73 -3.73 -9.99
C VAL A 73 0.30 -4.47 -10.83
N SER A 74 -0.06 -5.58 -11.47
CA SER A 74 0.84 -6.29 -12.39
C SER A 74 1.29 -5.38 -13.54
N LYS A 75 0.35 -4.65 -14.18
CA LYS A 75 0.68 -3.68 -15.24
C LYS A 75 1.58 -2.58 -14.70
N LEU A 76 1.23 -1.98 -13.57
CA LEU A 76 1.99 -0.91 -12.93
C LEU A 76 3.44 -1.34 -12.64
N LEU A 77 3.65 -2.53 -12.07
CA LEU A 77 4.98 -3.05 -11.80
C LEU A 77 5.78 -3.32 -13.08
N LEU A 78 5.14 -3.70 -14.19
CA LEU A 78 5.82 -3.87 -15.47
C LEU A 78 6.31 -2.53 -16.05
N HIS A 79 5.55 -1.44 -15.87
CA HIS A 79 5.93 -0.09 -16.31
C HIS A 79 7.03 0.54 -15.44
N ILE A 80 7.20 0.09 -14.20
CA ILE A 80 8.20 0.62 -13.28
C ILE A 80 9.53 -0.14 -13.47
N PRO A 81 10.66 0.59 -13.56
CA PRO A 81 11.97 -0.05 -13.70
C PRO A 81 12.30 -0.89 -12.46
N VAL A 82 12.98 -2.02 -12.67
CA VAL A 82 13.16 -3.08 -11.65
C VAL A 82 13.70 -2.56 -10.33
N HIS A 83 14.64 -1.62 -10.36
CA HIS A 83 15.27 -1.03 -9.18
C HIS A 83 14.29 -0.22 -8.29
N LYS A 84 13.17 0.28 -8.82
CA LYS A 84 12.15 1.02 -8.06
C LYS A 84 10.92 0.19 -7.70
N ARG A 85 10.84 -1.06 -8.17
CA ARG A 85 9.63 -1.88 -7.97
C ARG A 85 9.39 -2.17 -6.49
N LEU A 86 10.44 -2.35 -5.70
CA LEU A 86 10.32 -2.57 -4.26
C LEU A 86 9.62 -1.37 -3.58
N ASP A 87 10.14 -0.16 -3.80
CA ASP A 87 9.57 1.08 -3.26
C ASP A 87 8.14 1.33 -3.75
N ALA A 88 7.87 0.99 -5.02
CA ALA A 88 6.54 1.07 -5.58
C ALA A 88 5.56 0.13 -4.87
N VAL A 89 5.94 -1.13 -4.63
CA VAL A 89 5.07 -2.07 -3.90
C VAL A 89 4.81 -1.60 -2.48
N VAL A 90 5.82 -1.10 -1.77
CA VAL A 90 5.66 -0.53 -0.42
C VAL A 90 4.63 0.60 -0.43
N THR A 91 4.75 1.51 -1.39
CA THR A 91 3.82 2.65 -1.55
C THR A 91 2.40 2.18 -1.87
N ILE A 92 2.24 1.24 -2.81
CA ILE A 92 0.94 0.68 -3.19
C ILE A 92 0.28 -0.02 -2.00
N CYS A 93 1.05 -0.78 -1.21
CA CYS A 93 0.59 -1.41 0.01
C CYS A 93 0.10 -0.38 1.04
N TYR A 94 0.85 0.69 1.25
CA TYR A 94 0.49 1.77 2.18
C TYR A 94 -0.79 2.50 1.74
N GLU A 95 -0.88 2.86 0.46
CA GLU A 95 -2.06 3.54 -0.09
C GLU A 95 -3.30 2.65 -0.01
N ALA A 96 -3.16 1.37 -0.36
CA ALA A 96 -4.25 0.41 -0.29
C ALA A 96 -4.78 0.28 1.15
N GLN A 97 -3.89 0.10 2.12
CA GLN A 97 -4.29 0.02 3.54
C GLN A 97 -4.95 1.31 4.02
N SER A 98 -4.46 2.47 3.57
CA SER A 98 -5.03 3.76 3.95
C SER A 98 -6.45 3.92 3.40
N ARG A 99 -6.70 3.53 2.14
CA ARG A 99 -8.04 3.52 1.55
C ARG A 99 -8.98 2.49 2.18
N LEU A 100 -8.46 1.39 2.72
CA LEU A 100 -9.29 0.46 3.50
C LEU A 100 -9.71 1.02 4.86
N ARG A 101 -8.84 1.80 5.52
CA ARG A 101 -9.15 2.46 6.80
C ARG A 101 -10.05 3.67 6.63
N ASP A 102 -9.78 4.48 5.61
CA ASP A 102 -10.54 5.68 5.27
C ASP A 102 -10.86 5.66 3.77
N PRO A 103 -12.07 5.23 3.38
CA PRO A 103 -12.47 5.17 1.97
C PRO A 103 -12.67 6.55 1.35
N VAL A 104 -12.77 7.62 2.14
CA VAL A 104 -13.04 8.99 1.66
C VAL A 104 -11.72 9.73 1.43
N TYR A 105 -10.83 9.74 2.41
CA TYR A 105 -9.59 10.52 2.36
C TYR A 105 -8.32 9.67 2.24
N GLY A 106 -8.38 8.36 2.53
CA GLY A 106 -7.24 7.45 2.39
C GLY A 106 -5.94 7.96 3.01
N CYS A 107 -4.88 8.06 2.19
CA CYS A 107 -3.59 8.60 2.62
C CYS A 107 -3.57 10.14 2.76
N VAL A 108 -4.56 10.86 2.19
CA VAL A 108 -4.64 12.32 2.22
C VAL A 108 -4.97 12.84 3.64
N ALA A 109 -5.74 12.09 4.42
CA ALA A 109 -5.99 12.43 5.83
C ALA A 109 -4.69 12.52 6.64
N HIS A 110 -3.75 11.60 6.40
CA HIS A 110 -2.42 11.63 7.02
C HIS A 110 -1.60 12.84 6.55
N ILE A 111 -1.65 13.16 5.26
CA ILE A 111 -0.97 14.34 4.71
C ILE A 111 -1.52 15.62 5.36
N PHE A 112 -2.84 15.72 5.49
CA PHE A 112 -3.49 16.89 6.09
C PHE A 112 -3.14 17.03 7.58
N ALA A 113 -3.13 15.92 8.33
CA ALA A 113 -2.71 15.92 9.73
C ALA A 113 -1.25 16.41 9.90
N LEU A 114 -0.34 15.94 9.04
CA LEU A 114 1.07 16.38 9.03
C LEU A 114 1.19 17.86 8.64
N GLN A 115 0.43 18.33 7.64
CA GLN A 115 0.40 19.74 7.26
C GLN A 115 -0.10 20.63 8.41
N GLN A 116 -1.09 20.16 9.18
CA GLN A 116 -1.62 20.89 10.33
C GLN A 116 -0.60 20.93 11.48
N GLN A 117 0.14 19.85 11.74
CA GLN A 117 1.23 19.84 12.73
C GLN A 117 2.37 20.79 12.34
N CYS A 118 2.84 20.74 11.10
CA CYS A 118 3.82 21.68 10.57
C CYS A 118 3.33 23.13 10.66
N SER A 119 2.05 23.38 10.42
CA SER A 119 1.45 24.72 10.55
C SER A 119 1.39 25.18 12.01
N LYS A 120 1.06 24.28 12.94
CA LYS A 120 1.10 24.56 14.38
C LYS A 120 2.51 24.87 14.85
N GLU A 121 3.50 24.06 14.48
CA GLU A 121 4.90 24.30 14.85
C GLU A 121 5.44 25.60 14.22
N LYS A 122 5.15 25.84 12.93
CA LYS A 122 5.48 27.11 12.28
C LYS A 122 4.81 28.29 12.96
N ASN A 123 3.57 28.16 13.43
CA ASN A 123 2.86 29.21 14.15
C ASN A 123 3.47 29.48 15.53
N SER A 124 3.90 28.44 16.25
CA SER A 124 4.64 28.58 17.51
C SER A 124 6.01 29.23 17.30
N ARG A 125 6.74 28.84 16.25
CA ARG A 125 7.99 29.52 15.85
C ARG A 125 7.73 30.97 15.44
N ARG A 126 6.69 31.26 14.67
CA ARG A 126 6.28 32.63 14.29
C ARG A 126 5.89 33.47 15.51
N ARG A 127 5.19 32.89 16.49
CA ARG A 127 4.87 33.57 17.76
C ARG A 127 6.12 33.88 18.57
N LEU A 128 7.07 32.95 18.66
CA LEU A 128 8.36 33.19 19.32
C LEU A 128 9.16 34.27 18.59
N VAL A 129 9.28 34.21 17.26
CA VAL A 129 9.98 35.23 16.46
C VAL A 129 9.28 36.59 16.57
N SER A 130 7.94 36.63 16.61
CA SER A 130 7.19 37.87 16.83
C SER A 130 7.38 38.40 18.25
N PHE A 131 7.37 37.55 19.28
CA PHE A 131 7.68 37.95 20.66
C PHE A 131 9.12 38.45 20.80
N LEU A 132 10.09 37.75 20.20
CA LEU A 132 11.48 38.17 20.20
C LEU A 132 11.65 39.48 19.43
N GLY A 133 10.98 39.61 18.29
CA GLY A 133 10.94 40.82 17.47
C GLY A 133 10.34 42.01 18.22
N ILE A 134 9.20 41.83 18.89
CA ILE A 134 8.59 42.85 19.75
C ILE A 134 9.53 43.20 20.91
N ARG A 135 10.17 42.23 21.56
CA ARG A 135 11.15 42.50 22.63
C ARG A 135 12.39 43.25 22.13
N VAL A 136 12.91 42.91 20.95
CA VAL A 136 14.04 43.61 20.32
C VAL A 136 13.62 45.02 19.90
N LEU A 137 12.42 45.19 19.32
CA LEU A 137 11.88 46.50 18.97
C LEU A 137 11.67 47.38 20.20
N PHE A 138 11.12 46.81 21.28
CA PHE A 138 10.91 47.52 22.55
C PHE A 138 12.26 47.91 23.18
N SER A 139 13.27 47.05 23.11
CA SER A 139 14.61 47.36 23.59
C SER A 139 15.35 48.39 22.73
N ALA A 140 15.00 48.55 21.45
CA ALA A 140 15.57 49.54 20.54
C ALA A 140 14.84 50.89 20.53
N VAL A 141 13.68 50.97 21.19
CA VAL A 141 12.87 52.21 21.31
C VAL A 141 12.91 52.76 22.73
N VAL A 142 13.14 51.91 23.73
CA VAL A 142 13.22 52.30 25.15
C VAL A 142 14.68 52.57 25.61
N PHE A 143 15.66 52.34 24.73
CA PHE A 143 17.06 52.72 24.90
C PHE A 143 17.54 53.45 23.65
#